data_AF-A0A7C2U704-F1
#
_entry.id   AF-A0A7C2U704-F1
#
_cell.length_a   1.000
_cell.length_b   1.000
_cell.length_c   1.000
_cell.angle_alpha   90.00
_cell.angle_beta   90.00
_cell.angle_gamma   90.00
#
_symmetry.space_group_name_H-M   'P 1'
#
loop_
_entity.id
_entity.type
_entity.pdbx_description
1 polymer ?
#
loop_
_entity_poly.entity_id
_entity_poly.type
_entity_poly.pdbx_seq_one_letter_code
_entity_poly.pdbx_strand_id
1 'polypeptide(L)'
;MADEGQPLDVYSDQFTVTVGPYGISLTFSLTQPHPAPGQPPQRRDLVTVRMSLEHAKVMAMIVRRQLKNYERENSVEIPIPYSLYQQLNLAAEDW
;
A
#
# COMPACT_ATOMS: atom_id res chain seq x y z
N MET A 1 25.51 10.66 -0.87
CA MET A 1 25.18 10.88 -2.29
C MET A 1 24.17 9.83 -2.65
N ALA A 2 22.92 10.21 -2.93
CA ALA A 2 21.95 9.27 -3.49
C ALA A 2 22.35 9.03 -4.94
N ASP A 3 22.40 7.76 -5.33
CA ASP A 3 22.73 7.31 -6.69
C ASP A 3 21.68 7.89 -7.67
N GLU A 4 22.11 8.82 -8.53
CA GLU A 4 21.22 9.53 -9.45
C GLU A 4 20.79 8.60 -10.59
N GLY A 5 19.65 7.94 -10.42
CA GLY A 5 18.93 7.27 -11.51
C GLY A 5 18.31 5.92 -11.18
N GLN A 6 18.70 5.28 -10.07
CA GLN A 6 18.09 4.01 -9.69
C GLN A 6 16.76 4.24 -8.96
N PRO A 7 15.66 3.55 -9.34
CA PRO A 7 14.41 3.65 -8.61
C PRO A 7 14.61 3.22 -7.15
N LEU A 8 13.98 3.96 -6.23
CA LEU A 8 13.99 3.62 -4.81
C LEU A 8 13.23 2.30 -4.60
N ASP A 9 13.98 1.24 -4.29
CA ASP A 9 13.43 -0.05 -3.88
C ASP A 9 13.44 -0.16 -2.35
N VAL A 10 12.24 -0.09 -1.76
CA VAL A 10 12.06 -0.17 -0.31
C VAL A 10 10.94 -1.14 0.02
N TYR A 11 11.22 -2.07 0.93
CA TYR A 11 10.20 -2.90 1.52
C TYR A 11 9.37 -2.10 2.52
N SER A 12 8.04 -2.17 2.42
CA SER A 12 7.10 -1.57 3.37
C SER A 12 6.04 -2.58 3.79
N ASP A 13 5.70 -2.61 5.08
CA ASP A 13 4.64 -3.46 5.63
C ASP A 13 3.35 -2.68 5.95
N GLN A 14 3.41 -1.35 5.92
CA GLN A 14 2.27 -0.47 6.13
C GLN A 14 2.21 0.61 5.06
N PHE A 15 0.99 1.02 4.70
CA PHE A 15 0.77 2.20 3.88
C PHE A 15 -0.41 3.02 4.42
N THR A 16 -0.40 4.32 4.13
CA THR A 16 -1.50 5.24 4.43
C THR A 16 -1.87 5.98 3.15
N VAL A 17 -3.17 6.08 2.90
CA VAL A 17 -3.72 6.82 1.76
C VAL A 17 -4.38 8.09 2.28
N THR A 18 -3.97 9.24 1.76
CA THR A 18 -4.63 10.52 2.04
C THR A 18 -5.10 11.13 0.74
N VAL A 19 -6.41 11.28 0.59
CA VAL A 19 -7.04 11.90 -0.59
C VAL A 19 -7.33 13.36 -0.26
N GLY A 20 -6.86 14.27 -1.09
CA GLY A 20 -7.20 15.69 -1.04
C GLY A 20 -7.96 16.13 -2.30
N PRO A 21 -8.42 17.40 -2.34
CA PRO A 21 -9.21 17.91 -3.47
C PRO A 21 -8.51 17.84 -4.83
N TYR A 22 -7.17 17.85 -4.84
CA TYR A 22 -6.35 17.95 -6.05
C TYR A 22 -5.44 16.75 -6.30
N GLY A 23 -5.49 15.72 -5.46
CA GLY A 23 -4.58 14.59 -5.58
C GLY A 23 -4.61 13.64 -4.40
N ILE A 24 -3.70 12.67 -4.45
CA ILE A 24 -3.54 11.64 -3.42
C ILE A 24 -2.09 11.63 -2.93
N SER A 25 -1.92 11.27 -1.66
CA SER A 25 -0.62 10.97 -1.04
C SER A 25 -0.65 9.54 -0.52
N LEU A 26 0.31 8.73 -0.97
CA LEU A 26 0.54 7.37 -0.51
C LEU A 26 1.82 7.36 0.32
N THR A 27 1.70 7.15 1.62
CA THR A 27 2.85 7.08 2.53
C THR A 27 3.09 5.64 2.93
N PHE A 28 4.24 5.10 2.54
CA PHE A 28 4.69 3.75 2.88
C PHE A 28 5.64 3.80 4.07
N SER A 29 5.50 2.86 4.99
CA SER A 29 6.24 2.86 6.24
C SER A 29 6.57 1.45 6.69
N LEU A 30 7.49 1.37 7.66
CA LEU A 30 7.92 0.13 8.30
C LEU A 30 7.56 0.12 9.78
N THR A 31 7.01 -0.99 10.26
CA THR A 31 6.84 -1.24 11.70
C THR A 31 8.21 -1.52 12.33
N GLN A 32 8.59 -0.79 13.38
CA GLN A 32 9.81 -1.11 14.10
C GLN A 32 9.61 -2.38 14.96
N PRO A 33 10.47 -3.41 14.82
CA PRO A 33 10.27 -4.72 15.45
C PRO A 33 10.49 -4.73 16.97
N HIS A 34 11.10 -3.70 17.55
CA HIS A 34 11.38 -3.61 18.99
C HIS A 34 11.03 -2.20 19.51
N PRO A 35 9.77 -1.93 19.91
CA PRO A 35 9.50 -0.74 20.70
C PRO A 35 10.29 -0.81 22.02
N ALA A 36 10.91 0.30 22.41
CA ALA A 36 11.51 0.40 23.75
C ALA A 36 10.43 0.10 24.83
N PRO A 37 10.79 -0.50 25.97
CA PRO A 37 9.83 -0.81 27.03
C PRO A 37 9.02 0.43 27.42
N GLY A 38 7.69 0.36 27.29
CA GLY A 38 6.79 1.47 27.60
C GLY A 38 6.55 2.48 26.47
N GLN A 39 7.12 2.29 25.27
CA GLN A 39 6.79 3.09 24.10
C GLN A 39 5.83 2.34 23.16
N PRO A 40 4.85 3.04 22.54
CA PRO A 40 4.05 2.45 21.48
C PRO A 40 4.95 2.05 20.30
N PRO A 41 4.56 1.03 19.49
CA PRO A 41 5.27 0.66 18.28
C PRO A 41 5.47 1.88 17.39
N GLN A 42 6.73 2.23 17.11
CA GLN A 42 7.06 3.37 16.26
C GLN A 42 7.00 2.96 14.80
N ARG A 43 6.26 3.74 14.01
CA ARG A 43 6.21 3.63 12.54
C ARG A 43 7.27 4.53 11.94
N ARG A 44 8.09 4.00 11.03
CA ARG A 44 9.08 4.78 10.29
C ARG A 44 8.62 4.96 8.85
N ASP A 45 8.35 6.19 8.44
CA ASP A 45 8.03 6.50 7.05
C ASP A 45 9.25 6.29 6.15
N LEU A 46 9.04 5.58 5.04
CA LEU A 46 10.08 5.21 4.08
C LEU A 46 9.99 6.06 2.82
N VAL A 47 8.79 6.15 2.23
CA VAL A 47 8.57 6.88 0.99
C VAL A 47 7.14 7.42 0.94
N THR A 48 7.01 8.63 0.38
CA THR A 48 5.72 9.26 0.12
C THR A 48 5.59 9.56 -1.36
N VAL A 49 4.60 8.97 -2.01
CA VAL A 49 4.28 9.20 -3.42
C VAL A 49 3.05 10.09 -3.52
N ARG A 50 3.18 11.21 -4.25
CA ARG A 50 2.07 12.14 -4.50
C ARG A 50 1.74 12.16 -5.98
N MET A 51 0.46 12.08 -6.32
CA MET A 51 0.00 12.04 -7.71
C MET A 51 -1.41 12.64 -7.84
N SER A 52 -1.83 12.92 -9.06
CA SER A 52 -3.20 13.37 -9.34
C SER A 52 -4.21 12.24 -9.11
N LEU A 53 -5.49 12.61 -8.99
CA LEU A 53 -6.58 11.65 -8.80
C LEU A 53 -6.74 10.71 -10.01
N GLU A 54 -6.55 11.24 -11.22
CA GLU A 54 -6.63 10.47 -12.47
C GLU A 54 -5.52 9.42 -12.53
N HIS A 55 -4.30 9.81 -12.18
CA HIS A 55 -3.16 8.89 -12.14
C HIS A 55 -3.38 7.78 -11.11
N ALA A 56 -3.84 8.15 -9.91
CA ALA A 56 -4.15 7.19 -8.84
C ALA A 56 -5.23 6.19 -9.26
N LYS A 57 -6.27 6.66 -9.95
CA LYS A 57 -7.35 5.80 -10.46
C LYS A 57 -6.82 4.79 -11.48
N VAL A 58 -6.02 5.25 -12.44
CA VAL A 58 -5.41 4.38 -13.46
C VAL A 58 -4.48 3.35 -12.80
N MET A 59 -3.63 3.80 -11.86
CA MET A 59 -2.75 2.93 -11.09
C MET A 59 -3.54 1.83 -10.36
N ALA A 60 -4.59 2.19 -9.62
CA ALA A 60 -5.41 1.22 -8.90
C ALA A 60 -6.05 0.17 -9.83
N MET A 61 -6.57 0.59 -10.99
CA MET A 61 -7.14 -0.32 -11.98
C MET A 61 -6.10 -1.29 -12.56
N ILE A 62 -4.89 -0.79 -12.85
CA ILE A 62 -3.79 -1.63 -13.37
C ILE A 62 -3.36 -2.63 -12.30
N VAL A 63 -3.11 -2.20 -11.06
CA VAL A 63 -2.69 -3.09 -9.96
C VAL A 63 -3.72 -4.18 -9.73
N ARG A 64 -5.02 -3.83 -9.65
CA ARG A 64 -6.10 -4.82 -9.50
C ARG A 64 -6.10 -5.84 -10.63
N ARG A 65 -5.96 -5.38 -11.89
CA ARG A 65 -5.91 -6.29 -13.04
C ARG A 65 -4.72 -7.25 -12.97
N GLN A 66 -3.54 -6.76 -12.59
CA GLN A 66 -2.34 -7.61 -12.48
C GLN A 66 -2.49 -8.69 -11.40
N LEU A 67 -3.02 -8.33 -10.23
CA LEU A 67 -3.24 -9.29 -9.15
C LEU A 67 -4.27 -10.36 -9.55
N LYS A 68 -5.39 -9.98 -10.19
CA LYS A 68 -6.38 -10.94 -10.70
C LYS A 68 -5.81 -11.87 -11.77
N ASN A 69 -4.95 -11.34 -12.64
CA ASN A 69 -4.27 -12.17 -13.65
C ASN A 69 -3.35 -13.17 -12.97
N TYR A 70 -2.57 -12.74 -11.97
CA TYR A 70 -1.70 -13.62 -11.20
C TYR A 70 -2.47 -14.77 -10.52
N GLU A 71 -3.60 -14.46 -9.86
CA GLU A 71 -4.47 -15.47 -9.25
C GLU A 71 -4.95 -16.51 -10.27
N ARG A 72 -5.41 -16.03 -11.44
CA ARG A 72 -5.90 -16.89 -12.52
C ARG A 72 -4.81 -17.77 -13.11
N GLU A 73 -3.64 -17.20 -13.41
CA GLU A 73 -2.53 -17.90 -14.06
C GLU A 73 -1.93 -18.98 -13.16
N ASN A 74 -1.86 -18.71 -11.86
CA ASN A 74 -1.28 -19.64 -10.89
C ASN A 74 -2.32 -20.56 -10.24
N SER A 75 -3.62 -20.39 -10.55
CA SER A 75 -4.73 -21.10 -9.90
C SER A 75 -4.68 -21.00 -8.37
N VAL A 76 -4.30 -19.82 -7.88
CA VAL A 76 -4.25 -19.48 -6.45
C VAL A 76 -5.20 -18.34 -6.16
N GLU A 77 -5.73 -18.31 -4.95
CA GLU A 77 -6.44 -17.16 -4.41
C GLU A 77 -5.50 -16.46 -3.41
N ILE A 78 -5.53 -15.14 -3.37
CA ILE A 78 -4.84 -14.35 -2.35
C ILE A 78 -5.86 -14.07 -1.23
N PRO A 79 -5.98 -14.95 -0.21
CA PRO A 79 -7.02 -14.79 0.80
C PRO A 79 -6.72 -13.58 1.68
N ILE A 80 -7.69 -12.66 1.72
CA ILE A 80 -7.68 -11.55 2.67
C ILE A 80 -8.65 -11.92 3.82
N PRO A 81 -8.20 -11.90 5.09
CA PRO A 81 -9.09 -12.17 6.23
C PRO A 81 -10.30 -11.23 6.25
N TYR A 82 -11.50 -11.77 6.53
CA TYR A 82 -12.74 -10.97 6.56
C TYR A 82 -12.66 -9.78 7.53
N SER A 83 -11.97 -9.96 8.65
CA SER A 83 -11.71 -8.88 9.62
C SER A 83 -10.98 -7.69 9.01
N LEU A 84 -10.10 -7.91 8.02
CA LEU A 84 -9.37 -6.83 7.36
C LEU A 84 -10.28 -6.03 6.43
N TYR A 85 -11.20 -6.68 5.70
CA TYR A 85 -12.22 -5.99 4.90
C TYR A 85 -13.06 -5.05 5.77
N GLN A 86 -13.48 -5.52 6.96
CA GLN A 86 -14.24 -4.70 7.90
C GLN A 86 -13.44 -3.50 8.42
N GLN A 87 -12.16 -3.71 8.77
CA GLN A 87 -11.28 -2.63 9.24
C GLN A 87 -11.02 -1.57 8.17
N LEU A 88 -10.92 -2.00 6.91
CA LEU A 88 -10.70 -1.12 5.76
C LEU A 88 -12.00 -0.54 5.20
N ASN A 89 -13.16 -0.93 5.74
CA ASN A 89 -14.48 -0.59 5.23
C ASN A 89 -14.64 -0.89 3.73
N LEU A 90 -14.16 -2.07 3.31
CA LEU A 90 -14.24 -2.59 1.95
C LEU A 90 -15.24 -3.75 1.90
N ALA A 91 -15.99 -3.87 0.81
CA ALA A 91 -16.76 -5.08 0.55
C ALA A 91 -15.86 -6.15 -0.08
N ALA A 92 -16.07 -7.43 0.26
CA ALA A 92 -15.36 -8.52 -0.41
C ALA A 92 -15.64 -8.54 -1.93
N GLU A 93 -16.82 -8.06 -2.34
CA GLU A 93 -17.23 -7.89 -3.74
C GLU A 93 -16.46 -6.79 -4.47
N ASP A 94 -15.83 -5.85 -3.76
CA ASP A 94 -14.98 -4.82 -4.37
C ASP A 94 -13.69 -5.41 -4.93
N TRP A 95 -13.33 -6.64 -4.52
CA TRP A 95 -12.18 -7.39 -5.04
C TRP A 95 -12.37 -7.83 -6.48
#